data_AF-A0A3P7ETY7-F1
#
_entry.id   AF-A0A3P7ETY7-F1
#
_cell.length_a   1.000
_cell.length_b   1.000
_cell.length_c   1.000
_cell.angle_alpha   90.00
_cell.angle_beta   90.00
_cell.angle_gamma   90.00
#
_symmetry.space_group_name_H-M   'P 1'
#
loop_
_entity.id
_entity.type
_entity.pdbx_description
1 polymer ?
#
loop_
_entity_poly.entity_id
_entity_poly.type
_entity_poly.pdbx_seq_one_letter_code
_entity_poly.pdbx_strand_id
1 'polypeptide(L)'
;MGSNAPSDGRLFFSVERFDYTKGIKEKLLAYKNYFEKYPERIGKDVLYQVAVTNRRAVDTYRVYQDECILLAEGINKVCTCPTRPNWKPLIFQTEGLPRKELIACYLAMDIGVVTPKKDGMNLVKTLEDFYTIMLQTRNVRRQIVERVLKGIPMRNHFAISLKNAFDSLTRSCEANTTILNLKTASDESITDYASFDIKNELDEFEKDLRFLKFIESDNVYNVEQFVDVSLFLLYSLLLLLFSFNLIII
;
A
#
# COMPACT_ATOMS: atom_id res chain seq x y z
N MET A 1 -9.66 -18.73 -14.68
CA MET A 1 -10.91 -19.05 -15.42
C MET A 1 -10.98 -20.52 -15.86
N GLY A 2 -9.91 -21.10 -16.41
CA GLY A 2 -9.87 -22.50 -16.87
C GLY A 2 -10.31 -22.67 -18.34
N SER A 3 -10.10 -23.84 -18.93
CA SER A 3 -10.30 -24.08 -20.37
C SER A 3 -11.73 -23.86 -20.88
N ASN A 4 -12.75 -24.10 -20.05
CA ASN A 4 -14.16 -23.99 -20.44
C ASN A 4 -14.85 -22.75 -19.84
N ALA A 5 -14.14 -21.64 -19.60
CA ALA A 5 -14.69 -20.48 -18.92
C ALA A 5 -15.99 -19.96 -19.59
N PRO A 6 -17.07 -19.67 -18.82
CA PRO A 6 -18.27 -19.05 -19.36
C PRO A 6 -17.97 -17.69 -19.98
N SER A 7 -18.66 -17.33 -21.07
CA SER A 7 -18.46 -16.05 -21.76
C SER A 7 -18.80 -14.83 -20.91
N ASP A 8 -19.67 -14.98 -19.91
CA ASP A 8 -20.07 -13.94 -18.96
C ASP A 8 -19.30 -14.03 -17.63
N GLY A 9 -18.30 -14.90 -17.52
CA GLY A 9 -17.45 -15.01 -16.33
C GLY A 9 -16.54 -13.81 -16.17
N ARG A 10 -16.31 -13.41 -14.91
CA ARG A 10 -15.50 -12.25 -14.54
C ARG A 10 -14.27 -12.68 -13.74
N LEU A 11 -13.12 -12.16 -14.13
CA LEU A 11 -11.88 -12.25 -13.37
C LEU A 11 -11.76 -11.06 -12.43
N PHE A 12 -11.96 -11.32 -11.14
CA PHE A 12 -11.61 -10.40 -10.08
C PHE A 12 -10.12 -10.57 -9.76
N PHE A 13 -9.37 -9.48 -9.71
CA PHE A 13 -7.93 -9.51 -9.45
C PHE A 13 -7.55 -8.54 -8.34
N SER A 14 -6.67 -8.99 -7.45
CA SER A 14 -6.19 -8.19 -6.33
C SER A 14 -4.76 -8.53 -6.00
N VAL A 15 -3.94 -7.50 -5.76
CA VAL A 15 -2.52 -7.63 -5.46
C VAL A 15 -2.15 -6.69 -4.33
N GLU A 16 -1.68 -7.25 -3.23
CA GLU A 16 -1.24 -6.47 -2.07
C GLU A 16 -0.21 -7.26 -1.23
N ARG A 17 0.38 -6.58 -0.26
CA ARG A 17 1.19 -7.27 0.77
C ARG A 17 0.27 -8.05 1.69
N PHE A 18 0.73 -9.20 2.19
CA PHE A 18 -0.05 -10.00 3.13
C PHE A 18 0.02 -9.42 4.56
N ASP A 19 -0.79 -8.39 4.77
CA ASP A 19 -0.73 -7.46 5.90
C ASP A 19 -2.16 -7.11 6.36
N TYR A 20 -2.40 -7.06 7.67
CA TYR A 20 -3.73 -6.84 8.25
C TYR A 20 -4.35 -5.48 7.90
N THR A 21 -3.55 -4.50 7.48
CA THR A 21 -4.04 -3.18 7.05
C THR A 21 -4.75 -3.23 5.69
N LYS A 22 -4.48 -4.25 4.88
CA LYS A 22 -4.98 -4.33 3.50
C LYS A 22 -6.40 -4.89 3.37
N GLY A 23 -6.97 -5.36 4.47
CA GLY A 23 -8.35 -5.82 4.55
C GLY A 23 -8.63 -7.07 3.70
N ILE A 24 -7.64 -7.96 3.60
CA ILE A 24 -7.76 -9.24 2.88
C ILE A 24 -8.89 -10.08 3.50
N LYS A 25 -8.91 -10.22 4.82
CA LYS A 25 -9.95 -10.97 5.54
C LYS A 25 -11.35 -10.47 5.20
N GLU A 26 -11.57 -9.17 5.26
CA GLU A 26 -12.85 -8.51 4.93
C GLU A 26 -13.23 -8.72 3.46
N LYS A 27 -12.25 -8.65 2.54
CA LYS A 27 -12.44 -8.96 1.12
C LYS A 27 -12.89 -10.41 0.91
N LEU A 28 -12.23 -11.36 1.56
CA LEU A 28 -12.57 -12.78 1.47
C LEU A 28 -13.98 -13.05 2.00
N LEU A 29 -14.36 -12.45 3.14
CA LEU A 29 -15.71 -12.53 3.67
C LEU A 29 -16.74 -11.92 2.72
N ALA A 30 -16.45 -10.74 2.16
CA ALA A 30 -17.32 -10.10 1.16
C ALA A 30 -17.46 -10.95 -0.10
N TYR A 31 -16.39 -11.63 -0.52
CA TYR A 31 -16.40 -12.51 -1.69
C TYR A 31 -17.15 -13.82 -1.43
N LYS A 32 -17.14 -14.32 -0.19
CA LYS A 32 -18.04 -15.41 0.21
C LYS A 32 -19.50 -14.96 0.11
N ASN A 33 -19.83 -13.81 0.69
CA ASN A 33 -21.18 -13.24 0.66
C ASN A 33 -21.65 -12.92 -0.76
N TYR A 34 -20.73 -12.61 -1.68
CA TYR A 34 -21.03 -12.40 -3.09
C TYR A 34 -21.71 -13.63 -3.71
N PHE A 35 -21.20 -14.84 -3.48
CA PHE A 35 -21.85 -16.06 -3.98
C PHE A 35 -23.12 -16.44 -3.23
N GLU A 36 -23.24 -16.07 -1.95
CA GLU A 36 -24.49 -16.25 -1.20
C GLU A 36 -25.61 -15.33 -1.75
N LYS A 37 -25.25 -14.10 -2.14
CA LYS A 37 -26.18 -13.12 -2.71
C LYS A 37 -26.47 -13.35 -4.19
N TYR A 38 -25.49 -13.88 -4.92
CA TYR A 38 -25.58 -14.12 -6.37
C TYR A 38 -25.17 -15.57 -6.70
N PRO A 39 -25.97 -16.60 -6.31
CA PRO A 39 -25.64 -18.00 -6.56
C PRO A 39 -25.45 -18.36 -8.04
N GLU A 40 -26.08 -17.61 -8.95
CA GLU A 40 -25.96 -17.77 -10.41
C GLU A 40 -24.55 -17.45 -10.95
N ARG A 41 -23.69 -16.87 -10.12
CA ARG A 41 -22.28 -16.55 -10.45
C ARG A 41 -21.33 -17.71 -10.12
N ILE A 42 -21.79 -18.71 -9.37
CA ILE A 42 -21.02 -19.92 -9.06
C ILE A 42 -20.66 -20.65 -10.36
N GLY A 43 -19.39 -21.03 -10.51
CA GLY A 43 -18.86 -21.63 -11.74
C GLY A 43 -18.41 -20.63 -12.81
N LYS A 44 -18.72 -19.34 -12.64
CA LYS A 44 -18.39 -18.29 -13.62
C LYS A 44 -17.20 -17.46 -13.17
N ASP A 45 -17.32 -16.86 -11.99
CA ASP A 45 -16.39 -15.83 -11.55
C ASP A 45 -15.24 -16.40 -10.75
N VAL A 46 -14.09 -15.74 -10.80
CA VAL A 46 -12.91 -16.14 -10.04
C VAL A 46 -12.25 -14.91 -9.44
N LEU A 47 -11.98 -14.95 -8.14
CA LEU A 47 -11.06 -14.05 -7.49
C LEU A 47 -9.66 -14.64 -7.51
N TYR A 48 -8.76 -13.96 -8.20
CA TYR A 48 -7.33 -14.21 -8.08
C TYR A 48 -6.70 -13.19 -7.11
N GLN A 49 -6.49 -13.62 -5.88
CA GLN A 49 -5.85 -12.84 -4.83
C GLN A 49 -4.36 -13.18 -4.76
N VAL A 50 -3.51 -12.19 -4.99
CA VAL A 50 -2.07 -12.26 -4.74
C VAL A 50 -1.78 -11.47 -3.46
N ALA A 51 -1.37 -12.16 -2.41
CA ALA A 51 -1.04 -11.59 -1.11
C ALA A 51 0.40 -11.99 -0.76
N VAL A 52 1.38 -11.18 -1.17
CA VAL A 52 2.80 -11.53 -0.99
C VAL A 52 3.13 -11.62 0.49
N THR A 53 3.54 -12.80 0.94
CA THR A 53 3.94 -13.04 2.32
C THR A 53 5.05 -12.06 2.70
N ASN A 54 4.87 -11.39 3.84
CA ASN A 54 5.92 -10.58 4.45
C ASN A 54 5.86 -10.75 5.97
N ARG A 55 6.98 -10.49 6.67
CA ARG A 55 7.05 -10.42 8.13
C ARG A 55 6.49 -11.63 8.90
N ARG A 56 6.64 -12.87 8.40
CA ARG A 56 6.19 -14.09 9.13
C ARG A 56 6.80 -14.30 10.52
N ALA A 57 7.93 -13.64 10.79
CA ALA A 57 8.57 -13.65 12.11
C ALA A 57 7.76 -12.88 13.16
N VAL A 58 6.82 -12.02 12.77
CA VAL A 58 5.96 -11.27 13.69
C VAL A 58 4.67 -12.05 13.93
N ASP A 59 4.39 -12.39 15.19
CA ASP A 59 3.27 -13.26 15.57
C ASP A 59 1.90 -12.76 15.10
N THR A 60 1.66 -11.46 15.19
CA THR A 60 0.39 -10.84 14.75
C THR A 60 0.18 -10.97 13.24
N TYR A 61 1.25 -10.87 12.44
CA TYR A 61 1.19 -11.08 10.99
C TYR A 61 0.94 -12.54 10.67
N ARG A 62 1.62 -13.47 11.37
CA ARG A 62 1.45 -14.91 11.16
C ARG A 62 0.02 -15.37 11.44
N VAL A 63 -0.55 -15.00 12.60
CA VAL A 63 -1.93 -15.35 12.95
C VAL A 63 -2.92 -14.82 11.92
N TYR A 64 -2.79 -13.54 11.51
CA TYR A 64 -3.65 -12.96 10.47
C TYR A 64 -3.52 -13.68 9.13
N GLN A 65 -2.30 -14.06 8.74
CA GLN A 65 -2.03 -14.79 7.51
C GLN A 65 -2.67 -16.18 7.54
N ASP A 66 -2.50 -16.91 8.63
CA ASP A 66 -3.08 -18.25 8.82
C ASP A 66 -4.62 -18.19 8.79
N GLU A 67 -5.24 -17.21 9.45
CA GLU A 67 -6.69 -16.99 9.39
C GLU A 67 -7.19 -16.74 7.96
N CYS A 68 -6.48 -15.91 7.18
CA CYS A 68 -6.86 -15.61 5.81
C CYS A 68 -6.71 -16.83 4.90
N ILE A 69 -5.66 -17.64 5.09
CA ILE A 69 -5.44 -18.88 4.33
C ILE A 69 -6.55 -19.89 4.65
N LEU A 70 -6.86 -20.09 5.94
CA LEU A 70 -7.96 -20.97 6.37
C LEU A 70 -9.31 -20.51 5.81
N LEU A 71 -9.57 -19.20 5.80
CA LEU A 71 -10.78 -18.64 5.21
C LEU A 71 -10.84 -18.88 3.69
N ALA A 72 -9.72 -18.68 2.99
CA ALA A 72 -9.65 -18.92 1.55
C ALA A 72 -9.89 -20.40 1.19
N GLU A 73 -9.32 -21.32 1.96
CA GLU A 73 -9.60 -22.75 1.84
C GLU A 73 -11.08 -23.08 2.13
N GLY A 74 -11.65 -22.46 3.16
CA GLY A 74 -13.06 -22.60 3.51
C GLY A 74 -14.00 -22.17 2.38
N ILE A 75 -13.72 -21.02 1.75
CA ILE A 75 -14.49 -20.53 0.58
C ILE A 75 -14.44 -21.56 -0.55
N ASN A 76 -13.25 -22.07 -0.88
CA ASN A 76 -13.10 -23.07 -1.95
C ASN A 76 -13.79 -24.40 -1.64
N LYS A 77 -13.94 -24.77 -0.37
CA LYS A 77 -14.66 -25.98 0.05
C LYS A 77 -16.18 -25.81 -0.01
N VAL A 78 -16.69 -24.62 0.33
CA VAL A 78 -18.14 -24.35 0.38
C VAL A 78 -18.69 -24.00 -1.00
N CYS A 79 -17.98 -23.19 -1.77
CA CYS A 79 -18.42 -22.69 -3.06
C CYS A 79 -17.94 -23.61 -4.20
N THR A 80 -18.61 -24.75 -4.38
CA THR A 80 -18.33 -25.70 -5.46
C THR A 80 -19.36 -25.62 -6.58
N CYS A 81 -18.95 -25.89 -7.82
CA CYS A 81 -19.84 -25.91 -8.98
C CYS A 81 -20.03 -27.34 -9.50
N PRO A 82 -21.25 -27.92 -9.47
CA PRO A 82 -21.50 -29.28 -9.94
C PRO A 82 -21.10 -29.52 -11.41
N THR A 83 -21.29 -28.52 -12.28
CA THR A 83 -20.96 -28.61 -13.72
C THR A 83 -19.49 -28.33 -14.02
N ARG A 84 -18.74 -27.80 -13.05
CA ARG A 84 -17.31 -27.48 -13.16
C ARG A 84 -16.56 -27.91 -11.90
N PRO A 85 -16.34 -29.22 -11.69
CA PRO A 85 -15.73 -29.74 -10.45
C PRO A 85 -14.32 -29.21 -10.19
N ASN A 86 -13.59 -28.81 -11.25
CA ASN A 86 -12.24 -28.23 -11.14
C ASN A 86 -12.22 -26.70 -10.99
N TRP A 87 -13.39 -26.03 -11.06
CA TRP A 87 -13.45 -24.59 -10.87
C TRP A 87 -13.26 -24.27 -9.39
N LYS A 88 -12.39 -23.30 -9.12
CA LYS A 88 -12.21 -22.71 -7.79
C LYS A 88 -12.68 -21.25 -7.86
N PRO A 89 -13.56 -20.81 -6.97
CA PRO A 89 -13.95 -19.41 -6.87
C PRO A 89 -12.76 -18.52 -6.49
N LEU A 90 -11.82 -19.05 -5.70
CA LEU A 90 -10.71 -18.27 -5.15
C LEU A 90 -9.37 -18.95 -5.41
N ILE A 91 -8.47 -18.24 -6.08
CA ILE A 91 -7.06 -18.59 -6.20
C ILE A 91 -6.30 -17.63 -5.27
N PHE A 92 -5.67 -18.16 -4.23
CA PHE A 92 -4.95 -17.38 -3.23
C PHE A 92 -3.45 -17.67 -3.33
N GLN A 93 -2.67 -16.72 -3.87
CA GLN A 93 -1.24 -16.84 -4.11
C GLN A 93 -0.45 -16.01 -3.09
N THR A 94 0.56 -16.61 -2.46
CA THR A 94 1.36 -16.01 -1.39
C THR A 94 2.81 -15.71 -1.77
N GLU A 95 3.31 -16.26 -2.87
CA GLU A 95 4.71 -16.12 -3.32
C GLU A 95 4.95 -14.87 -4.20
N GLY A 96 3.88 -14.15 -4.54
CA GLY A 96 3.92 -13.09 -5.54
C GLY A 96 3.95 -13.63 -6.97
N LEU A 97 4.00 -12.72 -7.94
CA LEU A 97 4.01 -13.05 -9.36
C LEU A 97 5.22 -12.43 -10.05
N PRO A 98 5.86 -13.14 -11.00
CA PRO A 98 6.81 -12.54 -11.92
C PRO A 98 6.18 -11.32 -12.61
N ARG A 99 6.98 -10.29 -12.87
CA ARG A 99 6.50 -9.01 -13.43
C ARG A 99 5.64 -9.18 -14.69
N LYS A 100 6.01 -10.10 -15.59
CA LYS A 100 5.26 -10.37 -16.83
C LYS A 100 3.87 -10.94 -16.55
N GLU A 101 3.77 -11.88 -15.61
CA GLU A 101 2.49 -12.47 -15.20
C GLU A 101 1.61 -11.46 -14.47
N LEU A 102 2.20 -10.67 -13.58
CA LEU A 102 1.49 -9.60 -12.90
C LEU A 102 0.86 -8.62 -13.89
N ILE A 103 1.61 -8.18 -14.92
CA ILE A 103 1.10 -7.32 -15.98
C ILE A 103 0.00 -8.03 -16.78
N ALA A 104 0.19 -9.30 -17.12
CA ALA A 104 -0.83 -10.07 -17.84
C ALA A 104 -2.14 -10.18 -17.04
N CYS A 105 -2.07 -10.40 -15.73
CA CYS A 105 -3.24 -10.41 -14.86
C CYS A 105 -3.93 -9.05 -14.79
N TYR A 106 -3.17 -7.94 -14.69
CA TYR A 106 -3.75 -6.60 -14.74
C TYR A 106 -4.43 -6.28 -16.07
N LEU A 107 -3.92 -6.79 -17.18
CA LEU A 107 -4.55 -6.62 -18.50
C LEU A 107 -5.76 -7.55 -18.70
N ALA A 108 -5.77 -8.72 -18.05
CA ALA A 108 -6.82 -9.72 -18.19
C ALA A 108 -7.97 -9.56 -17.19
N MET A 109 -7.80 -8.78 -16.11
CA MET A 109 -8.84 -8.63 -15.09
C MET A 109 -10.05 -7.86 -15.63
N ASP A 110 -11.24 -8.33 -15.29
CA ASP A 110 -12.48 -7.56 -15.48
C ASP A 110 -12.66 -6.55 -14.35
N ILE A 111 -12.27 -6.94 -13.12
CA ILE A 111 -12.55 -6.20 -11.89
C ILE A 111 -11.30 -6.17 -11.01
N GLY A 112 -10.78 -4.97 -10.73
CA GLY A 112 -9.74 -4.76 -9.72
C GLY A 112 -10.35 -4.62 -8.33
N VAL A 113 -9.88 -5.41 -7.36
CA VAL A 113 -10.42 -5.42 -5.99
C VAL A 113 -9.40 -4.85 -5.01
N VAL A 114 -9.75 -3.72 -4.39
CA VAL A 114 -8.95 -3.00 -3.40
C VAL A 114 -9.82 -2.73 -2.18
N THR A 115 -9.44 -3.23 -1.00
CA THR A 115 -10.28 -3.17 0.22
C THR A 115 -9.49 -2.80 1.48
N PRO A 116 -8.70 -1.72 1.49
CA PRO A 116 -7.92 -1.36 2.66
C PRO A 116 -8.83 -1.19 3.89
N LYS A 117 -8.53 -1.92 4.97
CA LYS A 117 -9.21 -1.80 6.27
C LYS A 117 -8.81 -0.51 6.97
N LYS A 118 -7.50 -0.24 6.92
CA LYS A 118 -6.94 1.09 7.12
C LYS A 118 -6.41 1.48 5.76
N ASP A 119 -6.92 2.56 5.17
CA ASP A 119 -6.13 3.19 4.12
C ASP A 119 -4.81 3.55 4.82
N GLY A 120 -3.72 2.90 4.40
CA GLY A 120 -2.39 3.18 4.94
C GLY A 120 -2.01 4.65 4.77
N MET A 121 -2.83 5.40 4.04
CA MET A 121 -2.68 6.80 3.72
C MET A 121 -3.75 7.73 4.32
N ASN A 122 -4.66 7.29 5.21
CA ASN A 122 -5.70 8.21 5.74
C ASN A 122 -5.59 8.56 7.22
N LEU A 123 -5.07 7.70 8.10
CA LEU A 123 -5.02 8.00 9.54
C LEU A 123 -3.77 7.41 10.18
N VAL A 124 -2.81 8.27 10.47
CA VAL A 124 -1.65 8.02 11.32
C VAL A 124 -2.10 8.18 12.76
N LYS A 125 -2.21 7.08 13.51
CA LYS A 125 -2.76 7.12 14.88
C LYS A 125 -1.76 6.67 15.93
N THR A 126 -0.83 5.80 15.57
CA THR A 126 0.19 5.30 16.49
C THR A 126 1.56 5.82 16.10
N LEU A 127 2.49 5.80 17.05
CA LEU A 127 3.90 6.09 16.77
C LEU A 127 4.47 5.14 15.70
N GLU A 128 4.01 3.87 15.70
CA GLU A 128 4.38 2.88 14.69
C GLU A 128 3.88 3.24 13.28
N ASP A 129 2.65 3.77 13.16
CA ASP A 129 2.10 4.24 11.88
C ASP A 129 2.95 5.40 11.34
N PHE A 130 3.28 6.38 12.19
CA PHE A 130 4.09 7.54 11.82
C PHE A 130 5.49 7.11 11.37
N TYR A 131 6.15 6.26 12.18
CA TYR A 131 7.46 5.72 11.86
C TYR A 131 7.46 4.93 10.54
N THR A 132 6.41 4.13 10.30
CA THR A 132 6.27 3.36 9.07
C THR A 132 6.14 4.26 7.84
N ILE A 133 5.35 5.33 7.92
CA ILE A 133 5.23 6.31 6.82
C ILE A 133 6.58 7.00 6.57
N MET A 134 7.25 7.46 7.63
CA MET A 134 8.56 8.12 7.51
C MET A 134 9.63 7.21 6.92
N LEU A 135 9.66 5.92 7.28
CA LEU A 135 10.55 4.94 6.65
C LEU A 135 10.24 4.70 5.17
N GLN A 136 8.95 4.63 4.81
CA GLN A 136 8.53 4.43 3.43
C GLN A 136 8.91 5.64 2.57
N THR A 137 8.68 6.85 3.05
CA THR A 137 8.97 8.08 2.31
C THR A 137 10.46 8.32 2.20
N ARG A 138 11.25 7.99 3.23
CA ARG A 138 12.72 7.90 3.13
C ARG A 138 13.18 6.96 2.01
N ASN A 139 12.59 5.77 1.91
CA ASN A 139 12.95 4.82 0.85
C ASN A 139 12.53 5.30 -0.55
N VAL A 140 11.44 6.06 -0.66
CA VAL A 140 11.02 6.72 -1.91
C VAL A 140 11.99 7.84 -2.27
N ARG A 141 12.32 8.73 -1.34
CA ARG A 141 13.32 9.80 -1.50
C ARG A 141 14.66 9.25 -1.97
N ARG A 142 15.14 8.16 -1.36
CA ARG A 142 16.39 7.49 -1.80
C ARG A 142 16.33 7.01 -3.25
N GLN A 143 15.20 6.43 -3.67
CA GLN A 143 15.03 6.00 -5.06
C GLN A 143 14.94 7.18 -6.05
N ILE A 144 14.35 8.30 -5.64
CA ILE A 144 14.34 9.53 -6.43
C ILE A 144 15.79 10.01 -6.64
N VAL A 145 16.55 10.16 -5.56
CA VAL A 145 17.97 10.57 -5.60
C VAL A 145 18.78 9.64 -6.50
N GLU A 146 18.64 8.32 -6.34
CA GLU A 146 19.34 7.34 -7.19
C GLU A 146 18.99 7.49 -8.67
N ARG A 147 17.74 7.81 -9.03
CA ARG A 147 17.36 8.01 -10.44
C ARG A 147 17.89 9.32 -10.99
N VAL A 148 17.83 10.40 -10.21
CA VAL A 148 18.39 11.71 -10.59
C VAL A 148 19.89 11.59 -10.85
N LEU A 149 20.63 10.95 -9.94
CA LEU A 149 22.08 10.74 -10.08
C LEU A 149 22.44 9.86 -11.29
N LYS A 150 21.57 8.91 -11.66
CA LYS A 150 21.78 8.02 -12.81
C LYS A 150 21.22 8.58 -14.13
N GLY A 151 20.60 9.76 -14.13
CA GLY A 151 19.94 10.31 -15.31
C GLY A 151 18.76 9.46 -15.82
N ILE A 152 18.15 8.64 -14.95
CA ILE A 152 17.04 7.76 -15.32
C ILE A 152 15.73 8.56 -15.23
N PRO A 153 14.87 8.54 -16.27
CA PRO A 153 13.58 9.21 -16.23
C PRO A 153 12.77 8.84 -14.99
N MET A 154 12.19 9.86 -14.38
CA MET A 154 11.34 9.69 -13.22
C MET A 154 10.00 9.07 -13.59
N ARG A 155 9.38 8.35 -12.64
CA ARG A 155 8.06 7.74 -12.83
C ARG A 155 7.05 8.43 -11.92
N ASN A 156 5.88 8.79 -12.45
CA ASN A 156 4.84 9.58 -11.77
C ASN A 156 4.37 9.00 -10.43
N HIS A 157 4.48 7.68 -10.23
CA HIS A 157 4.10 7.04 -8.97
C HIS A 157 4.86 7.55 -7.73
N PHE A 158 6.06 8.14 -7.88
CA PHE A 158 6.77 8.74 -6.74
C PHE A 158 6.05 9.96 -6.20
N ALA A 159 5.56 10.84 -7.09
CA ALA A 159 4.80 12.03 -6.70
C ALA A 159 3.50 11.61 -6.01
N ILE A 160 2.80 10.61 -6.55
CA ILE A 160 1.59 10.05 -5.95
C ILE A 160 1.89 9.47 -4.55
N SER A 161 2.99 8.74 -4.40
CA SER A 161 3.36 8.12 -3.11
C SER A 161 3.65 9.15 -2.03
N LEU A 162 4.45 10.18 -2.36
CA LEU A 162 4.74 11.26 -1.42
C LEU A 162 3.51 12.12 -1.14
N LYS A 163 2.68 12.40 -2.15
CA LYS A 163 1.45 13.18 -1.99
C LYS A 163 0.47 12.47 -1.07
N ASN A 164 0.28 11.17 -1.25
CA ASN A 164 -0.60 10.41 -0.39
C ASN A 164 -0.09 10.40 1.06
N ALA A 165 1.22 10.19 1.29
CA ALA A 165 1.82 10.25 2.62
C ALA A 165 1.65 11.64 3.27
N PHE A 166 1.88 12.71 2.52
CA PHE A 166 1.62 14.09 2.95
C PHE A 166 0.15 14.31 3.33
N ASP A 167 -0.79 13.86 2.50
CA ASP A 167 -2.22 13.97 2.77
C ASP A 167 -2.64 13.11 3.97
N SER A 168 -1.95 11.98 4.19
CA SER A 168 -2.15 11.11 5.37
C SER A 168 -1.83 11.85 6.65
N LEU A 169 -0.64 12.46 6.71
CA LEU A 169 -0.15 13.19 7.87
C LEU A 169 -1.02 14.40 8.13
N THR A 170 -1.27 15.21 7.09
CA THR A 170 -2.13 16.40 7.17
C THR A 170 -3.53 16.07 7.68
N ARG A 171 -4.16 14.97 7.22
CA ARG A 171 -5.47 14.53 7.71
C ARG A 171 -5.46 14.00 9.14
N SER A 172 -4.29 13.58 9.62
CA SER A 172 -4.13 13.01 10.96
C SER A 172 -3.78 14.07 12.00
N CYS A 173 -3.31 15.25 11.57
CA CYS A 173 -3.10 16.39 12.44
C CYS A 173 -4.42 16.89 13.04
N GLU A 174 -4.34 17.55 14.19
CA GLU A 174 -5.47 18.30 14.73
C GLU A 174 -5.88 19.41 13.74
N ALA A 175 -7.17 19.74 13.74
CA ALA A 175 -7.74 20.69 12.78
C ALA A 175 -6.97 22.02 12.76
N ASN A 176 -6.52 22.43 11.57
CA ASN A 176 -5.73 23.66 11.34
C ASN A 176 -4.40 23.73 12.11
N THR A 177 -3.82 22.58 12.48
CA THR A 177 -2.50 22.52 13.11
C THR A 177 -1.57 21.57 12.35
N THR A 178 -0.30 21.58 12.74
CA THR A 178 0.71 20.57 12.37
C THR A 178 0.97 19.60 13.52
N ILE A 179 0.07 19.56 14.51
CA ILE A 179 0.20 18.72 15.71
C ILE A 179 -0.45 17.37 15.43
N LEU A 180 0.30 16.31 15.63
CA LEU A 180 -0.11 14.93 15.45
C LEU A 180 -0.14 14.22 16.81
N ASN A 181 -1.32 13.75 17.23
CA ASN A 181 -1.48 12.98 18.45
C ASN A 181 -1.33 11.49 18.17
N LEU A 182 -0.22 10.92 18.65
CA LEU A 182 0.14 9.54 18.39
C LEU A 182 0.04 8.71 19.66
N LYS A 183 -0.68 7.60 19.57
CA LYS A 183 -0.69 6.58 20.61
C LYS A 183 0.69 5.94 20.72
N THR A 184 1.24 5.85 21.93
CA THR A 184 2.59 5.31 22.18
C THR A 184 2.60 3.77 22.22
N ALA A 185 1.54 3.16 22.75
CA ALA A 185 1.40 1.71 22.85
C ALA A 185 0.53 1.14 21.71
N SER A 186 0.91 -0.03 21.20
CA SER A 186 0.09 -0.82 20.27
C SER A 186 -1.14 -1.44 20.94
N ASP A 187 -1.10 -1.61 22.26
CA ASP A 187 -2.19 -2.20 23.05
C ASP A 187 -3.37 -1.22 23.17
N GLU A 188 -4.60 -1.67 22.89
CA GLU A 188 -5.81 -0.84 22.99
C GLU A 188 -6.10 -0.39 24.42
N SER A 189 -5.65 -1.15 25.43
CA SER A 189 -5.93 -0.90 26.85
C SER A 189 -5.22 0.33 27.45
N ILE A 190 -4.07 0.73 26.88
CA ILE A 190 -3.26 1.85 27.37
C ILE A 190 -3.64 3.12 26.61
N THR A 191 -3.98 4.21 27.29
CA THR A 191 -4.41 5.49 26.68
C THR A 191 -3.32 6.55 26.69
N ASP A 192 -2.07 6.16 26.45
CA ASP A 192 -0.95 7.10 26.39
C ASP A 192 -0.80 7.67 24.98
N TYR A 193 -0.89 8.98 24.89
CA TYR A 193 -0.69 9.74 23.67
C TYR A 193 0.51 10.67 23.82
N ALA A 194 1.26 10.83 22.74
CA ALA A 194 2.30 11.81 22.60
C ALA A 194 1.94 12.73 21.43
N SER A 195 1.99 14.04 21.67
CA SER A 195 1.72 15.07 20.66
C SER A 195 3.04 15.51 20.03
N PHE A 196 3.13 15.47 18.71
CA PHE A 196 4.30 15.88 17.95
C PHE A 196 3.93 16.99 16.98
N ASP A 197 4.68 18.08 16.96
CA ASP A 197 4.58 19.05 15.87
C ASP A 197 5.43 18.57 14.70
N ILE A 198 4.77 18.23 13.59
CA ILE A 198 5.39 17.69 12.39
C ILE A 198 5.49 18.73 11.26
N LYS A 199 5.47 20.03 11.60
CA LYS A 199 5.56 21.11 10.60
C LYS A 199 6.76 20.94 9.69
N ASN A 200 7.92 20.62 10.25
CA ASN A 200 9.15 20.47 9.46
C ASN A 200 9.02 19.34 8.44
N GLU A 201 8.48 18.19 8.85
CA GLU A 201 8.26 17.05 7.98
C GLU A 201 7.31 17.39 6.82
N LEU A 202 6.22 18.11 7.11
CA LEU A 202 5.25 18.57 6.11
C LEU A 202 5.88 19.57 5.12
N ASP A 203 6.68 20.52 5.61
CA ASP A 203 7.43 21.47 4.77
C ASP A 203 8.40 20.72 3.82
N GLU A 204 9.09 19.68 4.33
CA GLU A 204 9.98 18.84 3.53
C GLU A 204 9.23 18.05 2.44
N PHE A 205 8.05 17.50 2.77
CA PHE A 205 7.18 16.88 1.78
C PHE A 205 6.76 17.83 0.67
N GLU A 206 6.41 19.08 1.01
CA GLU A 206 6.00 20.06 0.01
C GLU A 206 7.14 20.40 -0.94
N LYS A 207 8.37 20.54 -0.42
CA LYS A 207 9.57 20.76 -1.25
C LYS A 207 9.82 19.58 -2.18
N ASP A 208 9.73 18.35 -1.71
CA ASP A 208 9.85 17.17 -2.58
C ASP A 208 8.77 17.17 -3.67
N LEU A 209 7.52 17.48 -3.34
CA LEU A 209 6.44 17.50 -4.32
C LEU A 209 6.63 18.59 -5.37
N ARG A 210 7.15 19.77 -4.98
CA ARG A 210 7.53 20.83 -5.92
C ARG A 210 8.66 20.40 -6.84
N PHE A 211 9.68 19.72 -6.31
CA PHE A 211 10.76 19.14 -7.11
C PHE A 211 10.26 18.14 -8.15
N LEU A 212 9.37 17.21 -7.74
CA LEU A 212 8.86 16.20 -8.64
C LEU A 212 8.02 16.81 -9.76
N LYS A 213 7.15 17.79 -9.43
CA LYS A 213 6.42 18.57 -10.44
C LYS A 213 7.34 19.30 -11.40
N PHE A 214 8.48 19.79 -10.90
CA PHE A 214 9.47 20.46 -11.73
C PHE A 214 10.16 19.48 -12.70
N ILE A 215 10.64 18.32 -12.23
CA ILE A 215 11.24 17.30 -13.12
C ILE A 215 10.25 16.81 -14.18
N GLU A 216 8.96 16.69 -13.83
CA GLU A 216 7.91 16.29 -14.77
C GLU A 216 7.52 17.40 -15.76
N SER A 217 7.96 18.65 -15.53
CA SER A 217 7.69 19.74 -16.46
C SER A 217 8.69 19.72 -17.62
N ASP A 218 8.22 19.87 -18.85
CA ASP A 218 9.07 19.96 -20.06
C ASP A 218 9.91 21.26 -20.13
N ASN A 219 10.03 22.02 -19.03
CA ASN A 219 10.70 23.32 -19.02
C ASN A 219 12.20 23.19 -18.72
N VAL A 220 13.00 23.21 -19.79
CA VAL A 220 14.48 23.06 -19.78
C VAL A 220 15.21 24.24 -19.11
N TYR A 221 14.55 25.39 -18.89
CA TYR A 221 15.22 26.64 -18.48
C TYR A 221 15.40 26.83 -16.96
N ASN A 222 15.03 25.88 -16.12
CA ASN A 222 15.10 26.02 -14.65
C ASN A 222 16.30 25.27 -14.04
N VAL A 223 17.48 25.39 -14.65
CA VAL A 223 18.75 24.84 -14.13
C VAL A 223 19.07 25.40 -12.73
N GLU A 224 18.67 26.65 -12.45
CA GLU A 224 18.82 27.26 -11.11
C GLU A 224 18.02 26.51 -10.03
N GLN A 225 16.78 26.08 -10.33
CA GLN A 225 16.00 25.22 -9.42
C GLN A 225 16.58 23.81 -9.32
N PHE A 226 17.22 23.27 -10.37
CA PHE A 226 17.89 21.97 -10.27
C PHE A 226 19.07 22.02 -9.29
N VAL A 227 19.84 23.11 -9.26
CA VAL A 227 20.94 23.32 -8.30
C VAL A 227 20.39 23.50 -6.89
N ASP A 228 19.38 24.36 -6.71
CA ASP A 228 18.74 24.57 -5.42
C ASP A 228 18.20 23.27 -4.87
N VAL A 229 17.53 22.46 -5.69
CA VAL A 229 16.90 21.22 -5.21
C VAL A 229 17.85 20.03 -5.14
N SER A 230 18.89 19.94 -5.97
CA SER A 230 19.89 18.87 -5.87
C SER A 230 20.75 19.03 -4.62
N LEU A 231 21.19 20.27 -4.35
CA LEU A 231 21.89 20.60 -3.10
C LEU A 231 20.96 20.38 -1.91
N PHE A 232 19.68 20.72 -2.05
CA PHE A 232 18.65 20.52 -1.03
C PHE A 232 18.26 19.07 -0.79
N LEU A 233 18.17 18.19 -1.80
CA LEU A 233 17.94 16.75 -1.62
C LEU A 233 19.12 16.07 -0.94
N LEU A 234 20.34 16.52 -1.26
CA LEU A 234 21.53 16.10 -0.54
C LEU A 234 21.48 16.58 0.91
N TYR A 235 21.05 17.83 1.14
CA TYR A 235 20.89 18.41 2.47
C TYR A 235 19.72 17.82 3.27
N SER A 236 18.60 17.46 2.64
CA SER A 236 17.44 16.83 3.29
C SER A 236 17.74 15.38 3.61
N LEU A 237 18.52 14.68 2.79
CA LEU A 237 19.09 13.39 3.16
C LEU A 237 20.04 13.52 4.36
N LEU A 238 20.87 14.56 4.38
CA LEU A 238 21.77 14.85 5.51
C LEU A 238 20.97 15.19 6.78
N LEU A 239 19.98 16.09 6.70
CA LEU A 239 19.09 16.48 7.79
C LEU A 239 18.23 15.30 8.24
N LEU A 240 17.71 14.45 7.35
CA LEU A 240 17.01 13.23 7.75
C LEU A 240 17.93 12.22 8.47
N LEU A 241 19.22 12.18 8.11
CA LEU A 241 20.21 11.40 8.85
C LEU A 241 20.53 12.04 10.23
N PHE A 242 20.46 13.37 10.36
CA PHE A 242 20.76 14.09 11.60
C PHE A 242 19.55 14.20 12.55
N SER A 243 18.36 14.55 12.06
CA SER A 243 17.13 14.71 12.84
C SER A 243 16.67 13.40 13.48
N PHE A 244 16.90 12.26 12.84
CA PHE A 244 16.51 10.95 13.39
C PHE A 244 17.56 10.31 14.31
N ASN A 245 18.80 10.81 14.34
CA ASN A 245 19.75 10.44 15.40
C ASN A 245 19.39 11.09 16.75
N LEU A 246 18.52 12.11 16.77
CA LEU A 246 18.11 12.77 18.01
C LEU A 246 16.98 12.07 18.77
N ILE A 247 16.35 11.03 18.21
CA ILE A 247 15.25 10.28 18.87
C ILE A 247 15.75 8.96 19.51
N ILE A 248 17.06 8.66 19.48
CA ILE A 248 17.65 7.47 20.13
C ILE A 248 18.74 7.84 21.15
N ILE A 249 18.46 8.82 22.01
CA ILE A 249 19.16 9.00 23.30
C ILE A 249 18.07 9.14 24.36
#